data_AF-A0A931GIQ6-F1
#
_entry.id   AF-A0A931GIQ6-F1
#
_cell.length_a   1.000
_cell.length_b   1.000
_cell.length_c   1.000
_cell.angle_alpha   90.00
_cell.angle_beta   90.00
_cell.angle_gamma   90.00
#
_symmetry.space_group_name_H-M   'P 1'
#
loop_
_entity.id
_entity.type
_entity.pdbx_description
1 polymer ?
#
loop_
_entity_poly.entity_id
_entity_poly.type
_entity_poly.pdbx_seq_one_letter_code
_entity_poly.pdbx_strand_id
1 'polypeptide(L)'
;MTDLYTVSVDTVEGATLRGRVHIINPDAPYVPEGRTFPVGLIFETWFPADIEAPSRAEVGEEDPIVTAQRPQMEAMIRQRRTIRVNADGHLLSYDGRTLLEPRQHAGDVPGRRMGRDEISEYFTVAVDGLEEVFVRHASSIVASYKVSPLRNVPMASEVIQFNAGDPLTDEELAQEEFEEEEVDLHLDSMAWELICARPFDERPYADITFTVTDARYLKHLSPGLRWRTAVWR
;
A
#
# COMPACT_ATOMS: atom_id res chain seq x y z
N MET A 1 -7.33 1.28 -9.86
CA MET A 1 -6.63 0.09 -9.32
C MET A 1 -7.61 -0.58 -8.40
N THR A 2 -7.65 -1.90 -8.38
CA THR A 2 -8.47 -2.63 -7.41
C THR A 2 -7.77 -2.62 -6.06
N ASP A 3 -8.50 -2.34 -4.99
CA ASP A 3 -7.94 -2.44 -3.63
C ASP A 3 -7.59 -3.89 -3.32
N LEU A 4 -6.51 -4.07 -2.59
CA LEU A 4 -5.96 -5.38 -2.22
C LEU A 4 -6.16 -5.68 -0.74
N TYR A 5 -5.99 -4.65 0.09
CA TYR A 5 -6.08 -4.76 1.52
C TYR A 5 -6.95 -3.67 2.12
N THR A 6 -7.50 -3.93 3.30
CA THR A 6 -7.94 -2.88 4.23
C THR A 6 -6.97 -2.84 5.40
N VAL A 7 -6.41 -1.66 5.68
CA VAL A 7 -5.50 -1.44 6.80
C VAL A 7 -6.26 -0.75 7.93
N SER A 8 -6.05 -1.19 9.17
CA SER A 8 -6.52 -0.49 10.36
C SER A 8 -5.39 -0.23 11.34
N VAL A 9 -5.38 0.94 11.94
CA VAL A 9 -4.40 1.33 12.96
C VAL A 9 -4.98 1.08 14.34
N ASP A 10 -4.31 0.24 15.12
CA ASP A 10 -4.72 -0.04 16.50
C ASP A 10 -4.08 1.00 17.44
N THR A 11 -2.76 1.20 17.33
CA THR A 11 -2.04 2.19 18.14
C THR A 11 -0.87 2.84 17.39
N VAL A 12 -0.55 4.07 17.77
CA VAL A 12 0.68 4.79 17.38
C VAL A 12 1.34 5.31 18.65
N GLU A 13 2.53 4.78 18.96
CA GLU A 13 3.29 5.10 20.17
C GLU A 13 4.70 5.53 19.79
N GLY A 14 4.96 6.85 19.88
CA GLY A 14 6.22 7.43 19.44
C GLY A 14 6.48 7.16 17.96
N ALA A 15 7.52 6.38 17.67
CA ALA A 15 7.92 6.00 16.32
C ALA A 15 7.42 4.59 15.90
N THR A 16 6.50 3.99 16.65
CA THR A 16 6.01 2.63 16.37
C THR A 16 4.51 2.63 16.10
N LEU A 17 4.11 1.91 15.05
CA LEU A 17 2.71 1.64 14.72
C LEU A 17 2.39 0.17 14.94
N ARG A 18 1.19 -0.09 15.48
CA ARG A 18 0.56 -1.41 15.52
C ARG A 18 -0.80 -1.34 14.82
N GLY A 19 -1.13 -2.36 14.05
CA GLY A 19 -2.37 -2.41 13.30
C GLY A 19 -2.63 -3.76 12.67
N ARG A 20 -3.61 -3.80 11.78
CA ARG A 20 -4.02 -5.01 11.06
C ARG A 20 -4.12 -4.73 9.57
N VAL A 21 -3.84 -5.76 8.80
CA VAL A 21 -4.03 -5.77 7.35
C VAL A 21 -4.99 -6.90 7.03
N HIS A 22 -6.20 -6.54 6.62
CA HIS A 22 -7.24 -7.47 6.18
C HIS A 22 -7.10 -7.72 4.68
N ILE A 23 -7.11 -8.99 4.29
CA ILE A 23 -7.06 -9.36 2.87
C ILE A 23 -8.47 -9.25 2.30
N ILE A 24 -8.63 -8.46 1.23
CA ILE A 24 -9.95 -8.23 0.60
C ILE A 24 -9.96 -8.59 -0.89
N ASN A 25 -8.86 -9.12 -1.41
CA ASN A 25 -8.71 -9.44 -2.82
C ASN A 25 -7.89 -10.73 -3.04
N PRO A 26 -8.37 -11.68 -3.87
CA PRO A 26 -7.64 -12.90 -4.24
C PRO A 26 -6.28 -12.66 -4.89
N ASP A 27 -6.08 -11.53 -5.56
CA ASP A 27 -4.82 -11.19 -6.24
C ASP A 27 -3.66 -10.98 -5.26
N ALA A 28 -3.95 -10.87 -3.96
CA ALA A 28 -2.98 -10.58 -2.93
C ALA A 28 -3.25 -11.39 -1.64
N PRO A 29 -3.09 -12.72 -1.65
CA PRO A 29 -3.54 -13.62 -0.58
C PRO A 29 -2.63 -13.63 0.66
N TYR A 30 -1.64 -12.76 0.72
CA TYR A 30 -0.69 -12.63 1.83
C TYR A 30 -0.31 -11.17 2.04
N VAL A 31 0.08 -10.83 3.27
CA VAL A 31 0.57 -9.49 3.59
C VAL A 31 2.08 -9.42 3.29
N PRO A 32 2.57 -8.42 2.52
CA PRO A 32 3.98 -8.36 2.17
C PRO A 32 4.87 -8.19 3.40
N GLU A 33 5.98 -8.92 3.47
CA GLU A 33 6.92 -8.85 4.59
C GLU A 33 8.01 -7.76 4.42
N GLY A 34 8.07 -7.16 3.22
CA GLY A 34 9.06 -6.15 2.86
C GLY A 34 8.82 -4.81 3.56
N ARG A 35 9.90 -4.10 3.90
CA ARG A 35 9.82 -2.74 4.48
C ARG A 35 9.23 -1.71 3.53
N THR A 36 9.16 -2.02 2.25
CA THR A 36 8.50 -1.25 1.20
C THR A 36 7.00 -1.09 1.47
N PHE A 37 6.36 -2.09 2.07
CA PHE A 37 4.93 -2.08 2.35
C PHE A 37 4.55 -1.02 3.39
N PRO A 38 5.14 -0.98 4.61
CA PRO A 38 4.90 0.10 5.55
C PRO A 38 5.19 1.50 4.99
N VAL A 39 6.18 1.65 4.11
CA VAL A 39 6.48 2.93 3.46
C VAL A 39 5.37 3.35 2.51
N GLY A 40 4.81 2.40 1.74
CA GLY A 40 3.64 2.63 0.91
C GLY A 40 2.43 3.06 1.74
N LEU A 41 2.18 2.39 2.87
CA LEU A 41 1.10 2.76 3.80
C LEU A 41 1.27 4.18 4.35
N ILE A 42 2.47 4.53 4.83
CA ILE A 42 2.78 5.90 5.28
C ILE A 42 2.49 6.90 4.16
N PHE A 43 2.97 6.62 2.95
CA PHE A 43 2.81 7.51 1.81
C PHE A 43 1.35 7.77 1.45
N GLU A 44 0.50 6.75 1.44
CA GLU A 44 -0.93 6.91 1.15
C GLU A 44 -1.61 7.86 2.15
N THR A 45 -1.20 7.84 3.42
CA THR A 45 -1.75 8.79 4.42
C THR A 45 -1.40 10.24 4.18
N TRP A 46 -0.40 10.52 3.33
CA TRP A 46 -0.05 11.88 2.92
C TRP A 46 -0.99 12.42 1.83
N PHE A 47 -1.78 11.55 1.19
CA PHE A 47 -2.70 11.88 0.10
C PHE A 47 -4.09 11.31 0.38
N PRO A 48 -4.89 11.98 1.23
CA PRO A 48 -6.08 11.41 1.87
C PRO A 48 -7.32 11.32 0.96
N ALA A 49 -7.16 11.00 -0.34
CA ALA A 49 -8.30 10.94 -1.25
C ALA A 49 -9.35 9.90 -0.82
N ASP A 50 -8.94 8.81 -0.14
CA ASP A 50 -9.79 7.64 0.14
C ASP A 50 -9.68 7.10 1.61
N ILE A 51 -9.37 7.97 2.58
CA ILE A 51 -9.17 7.56 3.99
C ILE A 51 -10.41 7.85 4.85
N GLU A 52 -10.99 6.82 5.48
CA GLU A 52 -12.07 6.96 6.45
C GLU A 52 -11.48 7.32 7.83
N ALA A 53 -11.53 8.61 8.20
CA ALA A 53 -11.04 9.11 9.49
C ALA A 53 -12.16 9.73 10.33
N PRO A 54 -12.17 9.54 11.67
CA PRO A 54 -13.08 10.28 12.55
C PRO A 54 -12.73 11.77 12.55
N SER A 55 -13.66 12.60 12.06
CA SER A 55 -13.66 14.07 12.06
C SER A 55 -12.33 14.78 11.78
N ARG A 56 -12.23 15.37 10.58
CA ARG A 56 -11.11 16.16 10.04
C ARG A 56 -10.91 17.52 10.73
N ALA A 57 -10.92 17.57 12.06
CA ALA A 57 -10.57 18.77 12.81
C ALA A 57 -9.04 18.83 12.94
N GLU A 58 -8.45 19.86 12.34
CA GLU A 58 -7.04 20.26 12.48
C GLU A 58 -6.01 19.39 11.74
N VAL A 59 -6.03 19.41 10.40
CA VAL A 59 -4.77 19.22 9.66
C VAL A 59 -3.91 20.45 9.95
N GLY A 60 -3.12 20.37 11.01
CA GLY A 60 -2.11 21.39 11.32
C GLY A 60 -1.11 21.55 10.18
N GLU A 61 -0.23 22.55 10.30
CA GLU A 61 0.80 22.86 9.31
C GLU A 61 1.54 21.58 8.83
N GLU A 62 1.64 21.45 7.50
CA GLU A 62 2.21 20.28 6.82
C GLU A 62 3.65 20.09 7.29
N ASP A 63 4.04 18.87 7.68
CA ASP A 63 5.38 18.65 8.22
C ASP A 63 6.45 18.95 7.15
N PRO A 64 7.50 19.74 7.46
CA PRO A 64 8.55 20.06 6.49
C PRO A 64 9.24 18.82 5.90
N ILE A 65 9.34 17.72 6.65
CA ILE A 65 9.89 16.46 6.14
C ILE A 65 8.98 15.86 5.08
N VAL A 66 7.68 15.80 5.37
CA VAL A 66 6.68 15.28 4.43
C VAL A 66 6.71 16.10 3.14
N THR A 67 6.74 17.42 3.26
CA THR A 67 6.82 18.34 2.11
C THR A 67 8.08 18.11 1.28
N ALA A 68 9.23 17.93 1.93
CA ALA A 68 10.51 17.73 1.25
C ALA A 68 10.64 16.34 0.59
N GLN A 69 10.12 15.28 1.22
CA GLN A 69 10.32 13.90 0.75
C GLN A 69 9.23 13.41 -0.21
N ARG A 70 8.04 14.00 -0.16
CA ARG A 70 6.88 13.59 -0.96
C ARG A 70 7.18 13.41 -2.45
N PRO A 71 7.87 14.32 -3.17
CA PRO A 71 8.13 14.14 -4.59
C PRO A 71 9.04 12.94 -4.88
N GLN A 72 10.01 12.68 -4.01
CA GLN A 72 10.94 11.56 -4.16
C GLN A 72 10.21 10.23 -3.90
N MET A 73 9.41 10.15 -2.84
CA MET A 73 8.61 8.97 -2.54
C MET A 73 7.56 8.69 -3.62
N GLU A 74 6.90 9.72 -4.14
CA GLU A 74 5.97 9.55 -5.26
C GLU A 74 6.67 8.94 -6.48
N ALA A 75 7.89 9.41 -6.77
CA ALA A 75 8.65 8.90 -7.89
C ALA A 75 9.04 7.43 -7.73
N MET A 76 9.46 7.04 -6.52
CA MET A 76 9.83 5.65 -6.21
C MET A 76 8.62 4.71 -6.24
N ILE A 77 7.52 5.09 -5.58
CA ILE A 77 6.31 4.25 -5.48
C ILE A 77 5.64 4.08 -6.85
N ARG A 78 5.56 5.16 -7.65
CA ARG A 78 4.94 5.12 -8.97
C ARG A 78 5.90 4.65 -10.07
N GLN A 79 7.17 4.37 -9.73
CA GLN A 79 8.27 4.08 -10.67
C GLN A 79 8.36 5.11 -11.80
N ARG A 80 8.04 6.36 -11.47
CA ARG A 80 7.76 7.41 -12.42
C ARG A 80 8.23 8.73 -11.84
N ARG A 81 9.22 9.37 -12.43
CA ARG A 81 9.62 10.72 -12.00
C ARG A 81 8.95 11.77 -12.88
N THR A 82 8.58 12.89 -12.28
CA THR A 82 8.26 14.10 -13.03
C THR A 82 9.55 14.83 -13.36
N ILE A 83 9.82 15.00 -14.64
CA ILE A 83 10.89 15.85 -15.16
C ILE A 83 10.28 17.16 -15.67
N ARG A 84 11.05 18.24 -15.55
CA ARG A 84 10.72 19.54 -16.13
C ARG A 84 11.59 19.77 -17.34
N VAL A 85 11.03 20.36 -18.38
CA VAL A 85 11.78 20.73 -19.57
C VAL A 85 11.49 22.17 -19.95
N ASN A 86 12.46 22.85 -20.55
CA ASN A 86 12.25 24.19 -21.09
C ASN A 86 11.45 24.14 -22.41
N ALA A 87 11.18 25.31 -23.00
CA ALA A 87 10.49 25.42 -24.28
C ALA A 87 11.21 24.69 -25.43
N ASP A 88 12.54 24.53 -25.32
CA ASP A 88 13.38 23.82 -26.27
C ASP A 88 13.49 22.31 -25.97
N GLY A 89 12.70 21.79 -25.03
CA GLY A 89 12.66 20.37 -24.67
C GLY A 89 13.85 19.85 -23.85
N HIS A 90 14.70 20.72 -23.29
CA HIS A 90 15.85 20.30 -22.48
C HIS A 90 15.50 20.16 -21.00
N LEU A 91 16.06 19.14 -20.35
CA LEU A 91 15.83 18.87 -18.92
C LEU A 91 16.26 20.05 -18.03
N LEU A 92 15.37 20.41 -17.11
CA LEU A 92 15.57 21.39 -16.06
C LEU A 92 15.73 20.70 -14.71
N SER A 93 16.47 21.36 -13.82
CA SER A 93 16.58 21.01 -12.41
C SER A 93 15.24 21.25 -11.69
N TYR A 94 15.15 20.84 -10.43
CA TYR A 94 13.93 20.97 -9.64
C TYR A 94 13.45 22.43 -9.51
N ASP A 95 14.38 23.39 -9.54
CA ASP A 95 14.08 24.83 -9.52
C ASP A 95 13.30 25.33 -10.76
N GLY A 96 13.19 24.51 -11.81
CA GLY A 96 12.52 24.85 -13.06
C GLY A 96 13.22 25.91 -13.89
N ARG A 97 14.49 26.24 -13.58
CA ARG A 97 15.23 27.33 -14.24
C ARG A 97 16.62 26.89 -14.69
N THR A 98 17.27 26.03 -13.92
CA THR A 98 18.63 25.57 -14.20
C THR A 98 18.57 24.39 -15.17
N LEU A 99 19.32 24.44 -16.27
CA LEU A 99 19.46 23.29 -17.17
C LEU A 99 20.32 22.21 -16.52
N LEU A 100 19.89 20.95 -16.58
CA LEU A 100 20.67 19.81 -16.12
C LEU A 100 21.79 19.50 -17.12
N GLU A 101 22.98 19.24 -16.60
CA GLU A 101 24.14 18.80 -17.37
C GLU A 101 24.46 17.32 -17.04
N PRO A 102 24.75 16.47 -18.03
CA PRO A 102 24.82 16.78 -19.47
C PRO A 102 23.44 17.06 -20.06
N ARG A 103 23.38 17.99 -21.02
CA ARG A 103 22.14 18.34 -21.73
C ARG A 103 21.48 17.10 -22.33
N GLN A 104 20.26 16.84 -21.89
CA GLN A 104 19.41 15.78 -22.42
C GLN A 104 18.10 16.38 -22.89
N HIS A 105 17.63 15.92 -24.05
CA HIS A 105 16.37 16.35 -24.63
C HIS A 105 15.25 15.37 -24.22
N ALA A 106 14.07 15.91 -23.92
CA ALA A 106 12.92 15.14 -23.46
C ALA A 106 12.44 14.12 -24.49
N GLY A 107 12.59 14.44 -25.79
CA GLY A 107 12.29 13.53 -26.89
C GLY A 107 13.09 12.22 -26.88
N ASP A 108 14.23 12.21 -26.16
CA ASP A 108 15.06 11.02 -25.99
C ASP A 108 14.61 10.16 -24.78
N VAL A 109 13.64 10.64 -23.99
CA VAL A 109 13.15 9.97 -22.79
C VAL A 109 11.64 9.71 -22.94
N PRO A 110 11.20 8.44 -23.11
CA PRO A 110 9.79 8.13 -23.27
C PRO A 110 8.99 8.58 -22.04
N GLY A 111 8.05 9.50 -22.22
CA GLY A 111 7.28 10.11 -21.15
C GLY A 111 5.90 10.61 -21.56
N ARG A 112 5.00 10.71 -20.59
CA ARG A 112 3.66 11.28 -20.77
C ARG A 112 3.66 12.73 -20.33
N ARG A 113 3.21 13.64 -21.19
CA ARG A 113 3.01 15.06 -20.83
C ARG A 113 1.92 15.18 -19.76
N MET A 114 2.24 15.86 -18.66
CA MET A 114 1.34 16.06 -17.52
C MET A 114 0.76 17.47 -17.45
N GLY A 115 1.47 18.46 -17.99
CA GLY A 115 1.03 19.84 -17.98
C GLY A 115 2.15 20.81 -18.36
N ARG A 116 1.91 22.10 -18.10
CA ARG A 116 2.91 23.18 -18.25
C ARG A 116 2.63 24.30 -17.26
N ASP A 117 3.67 25.06 -16.93
CA ASP A 117 3.56 26.40 -16.34
C ASP A 117 4.07 27.46 -17.31
N GLU A 118 4.31 28.67 -16.82
CA GLU A 118 4.78 29.81 -17.63
C GLU A 118 6.18 29.61 -18.22
N ILE A 119 7.00 28.72 -17.64
CA ILE A 119 8.43 28.58 -17.97
C ILE A 119 8.86 27.15 -18.34
N SER A 120 8.03 26.15 -18.11
CA SER A 120 8.38 24.74 -18.25
C SER A 120 7.21 23.84 -18.59
N GLU A 121 7.51 22.73 -19.25
CA GLU A 121 6.59 21.62 -19.43
C GLU A 121 6.94 20.45 -18.50
N TYR A 122 5.92 19.73 -18.04
CA TYR A 122 6.07 18.57 -17.15
C TYR A 122 5.86 17.28 -17.92
N PHE A 123 6.80 16.35 -17.79
CA PHE A 123 6.67 14.99 -18.30
C PHE A 123 6.83 14.00 -17.15
N THR A 124 6.00 12.96 -17.15
CA THR A 124 6.21 11.79 -16.31
C THR A 124 6.91 10.72 -17.12
N VAL A 125 8.10 10.30 -16.68
CA VAL A 125 8.90 9.27 -17.34
C VAL A 125 9.03 8.06 -16.42
N ALA A 126 8.96 6.86 -17.00
CA ALA A 126 9.29 5.64 -16.27
C ALA A 126 10.78 5.67 -15.91
N VAL A 127 11.14 5.13 -14.74
CA VAL A 127 12.54 5.07 -14.31
C VAL A 127 12.86 3.64 -13.91
N ASP A 128 13.72 3.02 -14.69
CA ASP A 128 14.25 1.68 -14.40
C ASP A 128 15.21 1.75 -13.20
N GLY A 129 15.25 0.67 -12.40
CA GLY A 129 16.14 0.56 -11.24
C GLY A 129 15.71 1.34 -9.99
N LEU A 130 14.56 2.05 -10.01
CA LEU A 130 14.03 2.69 -8.80
C LEU A 130 13.61 1.69 -7.72
N GLU A 131 13.41 0.42 -8.06
CA GLU A 131 13.04 -0.62 -7.10
C GLU A 131 14.13 -0.84 -6.05
N GLU A 132 15.38 -1.04 -6.47
CA GLU A 132 16.50 -1.19 -5.52
C GLU A 132 16.73 0.08 -4.69
N VAL A 133 16.56 1.24 -5.32
CA VAL A 133 16.64 2.54 -4.63
C VAL A 133 15.53 2.65 -3.59
N PHE A 134 14.31 2.22 -3.93
CA PHE A 134 13.17 2.23 -3.03
C PHE A 134 13.37 1.27 -1.86
N VAL A 135 13.83 0.04 -2.09
CA VAL A 135 14.13 -0.93 -1.01
C VAL A 135 15.19 -0.36 -0.06
N ARG A 136 16.25 0.24 -0.59
CA ARG A 136 17.29 0.89 0.23
C ARG A 136 16.74 2.07 1.01
N HIS A 137 15.93 2.91 0.36
CA HIS A 137 15.33 4.07 1.01
C HIS A 137 14.31 3.66 2.08
N ALA A 138 13.52 2.62 1.82
CA ALA A 138 12.57 2.07 2.78
C ALA A 138 13.27 1.60 4.05
N SER A 139 14.48 1.04 3.92
CA SER A 139 15.30 0.65 5.07
C SER A 139 15.81 1.84 5.89
N SER A 140 15.88 3.04 5.32
CA SER A 140 16.23 4.28 6.03
C SER A 140 15.05 4.94 6.76
N ILE A 141 13.82 4.61 6.35
CA ILE A 141 12.58 5.10 6.97
C ILE A 141 12.07 4.10 8.01
N VAL A 142 12.02 2.81 7.66
CA VAL A 142 11.48 1.73 8.50
C VAL A 142 12.64 0.99 9.13
N ALA A 143 12.82 1.16 10.43
CA ALA A 143 13.87 0.52 11.21
C ALA A 143 13.57 -0.97 11.43
N SER A 144 12.30 -1.32 11.67
CA SER A 144 11.85 -2.70 11.79
C SER A 144 10.42 -2.87 11.30
N TYR A 145 10.09 -4.05 10.79
CA TYR A 145 8.76 -4.44 10.36
C TYR A 145 8.55 -5.92 10.67
N LYS A 146 7.38 -6.26 11.19
CA LYS A 146 6.94 -7.61 11.50
C LYS A 146 5.49 -7.79 11.07
N VAL A 147 5.21 -8.99 10.57
CA VAL A 147 3.89 -9.46 10.16
C VAL A 147 3.64 -10.77 10.92
N SER A 148 2.46 -10.93 11.51
CA SER A 148 2.06 -12.21 12.10
C SER A 148 1.61 -13.19 11.01
N PRO A 149 1.51 -14.49 11.30
CA PRO A 149 0.67 -15.39 10.50
C PRO A 149 -0.74 -14.83 10.33
N LEU A 150 -1.40 -15.23 9.24
CA LEU A 150 -2.80 -14.90 9.03
C LEU A 150 -3.66 -15.52 10.12
N ARG A 151 -4.74 -14.82 10.45
CA ARG A 151 -5.78 -15.24 11.38
C ARG A 151 -7.11 -15.16 10.66
N ASN A 152 -8.09 -15.89 11.17
CA ASN A 152 -9.44 -15.97 10.61
C ASN A 152 -9.46 -16.45 9.14
N VAL A 153 -8.47 -17.27 8.75
CA VAL A 153 -8.51 -17.98 7.48
C VAL A 153 -9.64 -19.01 7.56
N PRO A 154 -10.56 -19.08 6.58
CA PRO A 154 -11.61 -20.10 6.59
C PRO A 154 -11.02 -21.50 6.60
N MET A 155 -11.68 -22.43 7.27
CA MET A 155 -11.40 -23.86 7.11
C MET A 155 -12.06 -24.38 5.83
N ALA A 156 -11.50 -25.42 5.22
CA ALA A 156 -12.10 -26.06 4.05
C ALA A 156 -13.56 -26.48 4.28
N SER A 157 -13.86 -27.00 5.47
CA SER A 157 -15.22 -27.37 5.88
C SER A 157 -16.19 -26.18 5.92
N GLU A 158 -15.75 -25.00 6.34
CA GLU A 158 -16.58 -23.79 6.36
C GLU A 158 -16.95 -23.33 4.94
N VAL A 159 -16.00 -23.41 4.00
CA VAL A 159 -16.23 -23.03 2.60
C VAL A 159 -17.24 -23.98 1.96
N ILE A 160 -17.12 -25.27 2.23
CA ILE A 160 -18.02 -26.29 1.67
C ILE A 160 -19.42 -26.16 2.26
N GLN A 161 -19.53 -25.98 3.58
CA GLN A 161 -20.80 -25.69 4.23
C GLN A 161 -21.48 -24.45 3.64
N PHE A 162 -20.71 -23.38 3.38
CA PHE A 162 -21.23 -22.16 2.78
C PHE A 162 -21.75 -22.41 1.35
N ASN A 163 -21.04 -23.20 0.55
CA ASN A 163 -21.40 -23.48 -0.85
C ASN A 163 -22.54 -24.47 -1.00
N ALA A 164 -22.72 -25.39 -0.05
CA ALA A 164 -23.81 -26.36 -0.07
C ALA A 164 -25.20 -25.68 -0.03
N GLY A 165 -25.28 -24.46 0.49
CA GLY A 165 -26.51 -23.65 0.56
C GLY A 165 -27.49 -24.10 1.66
N ASP A 166 -27.55 -25.40 1.94
CA ASP A 166 -28.23 -26.00 3.09
C ASP A 166 -27.20 -26.60 4.07
N PRO A 167 -27.52 -26.71 5.37
CA PRO A 167 -26.59 -27.30 6.33
C PRO A 167 -26.32 -28.76 6.00
N LEU A 168 -25.05 -29.12 5.79
CA LEU A 168 -24.66 -30.52 5.65
C LEU A 168 -24.95 -31.27 6.95
N THR A 169 -25.38 -32.51 6.81
CA THR A 169 -25.53 -33.44 7.92
C THR A 169 -24.17 -33.93 8.41
N ASP A 170 -24.09 -34.34 9.68
CA ASP A 170 -22.87 -34.93 10.26
C ASP A 170 -22.35 -36.13 9.45
N GLU A 171 -23.24 -36.83 8.72
CA GLU A 171 -22.91 -37.99 7.89
C GLU A 171 -22.30 -37.58 6.54
N GLU A 172 -22.71 -36.45 5.97
CA GLU A 172 -22.12 -35.86 4.75
C GLU A 172 -20.73 -35.29 5.04
N LEU A 173 -20.58 -34.56 6.16
CA LEU A 173 -19.28 -34.04 6.62
C LEU A 173 -18.29 -35.16 6.96
N ALA A 174 -18.76 -36.33 7.40
CA ALA A 174 -17.91 -37.48 7.72
C ALA A 174 -17.54 -38.35 6.51
N GLN A 175 -18.29 -38.27 5.40
CA GLN A 175 -17.99 -39.01 4.17
C GLN A 175 -16.94 -38.32 3.32
N GLU A 176 -16.90 -37.00 3.37
CA GLU A 176 -15.81 -36.24 2.80
C GLU A 176 -14.65 -36.27 3.82
N GLU A 177 -13.56 -36.92 3.45
CA GLU A 177 -12.35 -37.07 4.27
C GLU A 177 -11.61 -35.71 4.31
N PHE A 178 -12.23 -34.74 4.98
CA PHE A 178 -11.71 -33.40 5.08
C PHE A 178 -10.61 -33.36 6.11
N GLU A 179 -9.39 -33.13 5.66
CA GLU A 179 -8.38 -32.57 6.55
C GLU A 179 -8.92 -31.21 7.00
N GLU A 180 -9.07 -31.00 8.32
CA GLU A 180 -9.36 -29.68 8.89
C GLU A 180 -8.14 -28.78 8.69
N GLU A 181 -7.95 -28.36 7.45
CA GLU A 181 -6.89 -27.48 7.00
C GLU A 181 -7.47 -26.11 6.65
N GLU A 182 -6.69 -25.06 6.95
CA GLU A 182 -6.98 -23.72 6.48
C GLU A 182 -6.94 -23.68 4.95
N VAL A 183 -7.91 -23.02 4.33
CA VAL A 183 -7.93 -22.91 2.87
C VAL A 183 -6.75 -22.09 2.36
N ASP A 184 -6.13 -22.56 1.29
CA ASP A 184 -5.17 -21.76 0.54
C ASP A 184 -5.93 -20.65 -0.21
N LEU A 185 -5.87 -19.43 0.35
CA LEU A 185 -6.50 -18.22 -0.20
C LEU A 185 -6.06 -17.90 -1.64
N HIS A 186 -4.93 -18.45 -2.10
CA HIS A 186 -4.45 -18.28 -3.47
C HIS A 186 -5.13 -19.22 -4.47
N LEU A 187 -5.50 -20.42 -4.03
CA LEU A 187 -5.97 -21.49 -4.91
C LEU A 187 -7.50 -21.68 -4.84
N ASP A 188 -8.11 -21.35 -3.72
CA ASP A 188 -9.53 -21.59 -3.50
C ASP A 188 -10.37 -20.35 -3.86
N SER A 189 -10.87 -20.32 -5.11
CA SER A 189 -11.79 -19.27 -5.54
C SER A 189 -13.11 -19.27 -4.77
N MET A 190 -13.52 -20.41 -4.21
CA MET A 190 -14.76 -20.52 -3.47
C MET A 190 -14.67 -19.93 -2.07
N ALA A 191 -13.48 -19.98 -1.45
CA ALA A 191 -13.23 -19.32 -0.17
C ALA A 191 -13.53 -17.81 -0.22
N TRP A 192 -13.33 -17.18 -1.39
CA TRP A 192 -13.54 -15.74 -1.54
C TRP A 192 -15.00 -15.30 -1.45
N GLU A 193 -15.95 -16.15 -1.83
CA GLU A 193 -17.37 -15.85 -1.66
C GLU A 193 -17.74 -15.79 -0.17
N LEU A 194 -17.28 -16.77 0.60
CA LEU A 194 -17.44 -16.80 2.06
C LEU A 194 -16.76 -15.59 2.72
N ILE A 195 -15.51 -15.28 2.35
CA ILE A 195 -14.78 -14.13 2.91
C ILE A 195 -15.49 -12.81 2.62
N CYS A 196 -16.07 -12.65 1.42
CA CYS A 196 -16.83 -11.47 1.06
C CYS A 196 -18.14 -11.35 1.87
N ALA A 197 -18.77 -12.48 2.19
CA ALA A 197 -19.98 -12.54 3.01
C ALA A 197 -19.72 -12.29 4.51
N ARG A 198 -18.51 -12.57 5.02
CA ARG A 198 -18.15 -12.35 6.42
C ARG A 198 -18.16 -10.86 6.81
N PRO A 199 -18.61 -10.54 8.04
CA PRO A 199 -18.36 -9.27 8.69
C PRO A 199 -16.87 -8.90 8.65
N PHE A 200 -16.56 -7.59 8.62
CA PHE A 200 -15.20 -7.10 8.42
C PHE A 200 -14.18 -7.67 9.43
N ASP A 201 -14.57 -7.75 10.69
CA ASP A 201 -13.78 -8.25 11.81
C ASP A 201 -13.55 -9.77 11.79
N GLU A 202 -14.34 -10.51 11.01
CA GLU A 202 -14.20 -11.96 10.80
C GLU A 202 -13.41 -12.31 9.53
N ARG A 203 -12.99 -11.31 8.74
CA ARG A 203 -12.20 -11.54 7.52
C ARG A 203 -10.75 -11.92 7.86
N PRO A 204 -10.07 -12.66 6.97
CA PRO A 204 -8.66 -12.97 7.13
C PRO A 204 -7.80 -11.72 7.31
N TYR A 205 -6.93 -11.73 8.31
CA TYR A 205 -6.04 -10.61 8.60
C TYR A 205 -4.70 -11.04 9.19
N ALA A 206 -3.68 -10.20 9.05
CA ALA A 206 -2.43 -10.30 9.80
C ALA A 206 -2.25 -9.07 10.70
N ASP A 207 -1.71 -9.29 11.90
CA ASP A 207 -1.22 -8.21 12.74
C ASP A 207 0.09 -7.68 12.15
N ILE A 208 0.21 -6.36 12.07
CA ILE A 208 1.44 -5.69 11.65
C ILE A 208 2.02 -4.84 12.78
N THR A 209 3.34 -4.79 12.86
CA THR A 209 4.05 -3.84 13.71
C THR A 209 5.26 -3.32 12.97
N PHE A 210 5.39 -2.00 12.86
CA PHE A 210 6.61 -1.39 12.32
C PHE A 210 7.05 -0.19 13.13
N THR A 211 8.37 0.01 13.15
CA THR A 211 9.02 1.15 13.80
C THR A 211 9.72 1.95 12.72
N VAL A 212 9.45 3.26 12.67
CA VAL A 212 10.13 4.21 11.80
C VAL A 212 11.33 4.83 12.49
N THR A 213 12.28 5.36 11.72
CA THR A 213 13.47 6.04 12.22
C THR A 213 13.17 7.41 12.81
N ASP A 214 12.05 8.03 12.40
CA ASP A 214 11.59 9.32 12.90
C ASP A 214 10.05 9.31 13.06
N ALA A 215 9.58 9.63 14.26
CA ALA A 215 8.14 9.63 14.58
C ALA A 215 7.31 10.56 13.67
N ARG A 216 7.94 11.58 13.06
CA ARG A 216 7.27 12.48 12.10
C ARG A 216 6.70 11.76 10.89
N TYR A 217 7.25 10.61 10.49
CA TYR A 217 6.67 9.79 9.42
C TYR A 217 5.28 9.26 9.78
N LEU A 218 4.95 9.11 11.06
CA LEU A 218 3.65 8.61 11.53
C LEU A 218 2.66 9.71 11.87
N LYS A 219 2.98 11.00 11.64
CA LYS A 219 2.15 12.15 12.07
C LYS A 219 0.70 12.08 11.57
N HIS A 220 0.47 11.47 10.41
CA HIS A 220 -0.85 11.35 9.78
C HIS A 220 -1.61 10.07 10.16
N LEU A 221 -0.98 9.18 10.93
CA LEU A 221 -1.57 7.92 11.38
C LEU A 221 -2.10 8.11 12.80
N SER A 222 -3.33 7.62 13.05
CA SER A 222 -3.97 7.72 14.36
C SER A 222 -4.72 6.42 14.70
N PRO A 223 -4.86 6.07 15.99
CA PRO A 223 -5.68 4.94 16.41
C PRO A 223 -7.10 5.03 15.82
N GLY A 224 -7.60 3.91 15.31
CA GLY A 224 -8.91 3.82 14.67
C GLY A 224 -8.94 4.23 13.19
N LEU A 225 -7.85 4.75 12.63
CA LEU A 225 -7.76 5.04 11.21
C LEU A 225 -7.92 3.75 10.39
N ARG A 226 -8.73 3.81 9.33
CA ARG A 226 -8.93 2.70 8.40
C ARG A 226 -8.97 3.19 6.96
N TRP A 227 -8.33 2.47 6.06
CA TRP A 227 -8.40 2.76 4.63
C TRP A 227 -8.15 1.51 3.79
N ARG A 228 -8.56 1.59 2.52
CA ARG A 228 -8.25 0.57 1.52
C ARG A 228 -7.01 0.96 0.74
N THR A 229 -6.21 -0.03 0.38
CA THR A 229 -4.94 0.18 -0.30
C THR A 229 -4.73 -0.85 -1.40
N ALA A 230 -4.08 -0.41 -2.48
CA ALA A 230 -3.57 -1.26 -3.54
C ALA A 230 -2.04 -1.45 -3.45
N VAL A 231 -1.41 -1.02 -2.35
CA VAL A 231 0.02 -1.25 -2.09
C VAL A 231 0.23 -2.75 -1.87
N TRP A 232 1.05 -3.39 -2.70
CA TRP A 232 1.31 -4.83 -2.65
C TRP A 232 2.78 -5.20 -2.44
N ARG A 233 3.65 -4.21 -2.25
CA ARG A 233 5.10 -4.36 -2.19
C ARG A 233 5.62 -3.87 -0.86
#